data_AF-A0A940SBJ2-F1
#
_entry.id   AF-A0A940SBJ2-F1
#
_cell.length_a   1.000
_cell.length_b   1.000
_cell.length_c   1.000
_cell.angle_alpha   90.00
_cell.angle_beta   90.00
_cell.angle_gamma   90.00
#
_symmetry.space_group_name_H-M   'P 1'
#
loop_
_entity.id
_entity.type
_entity.pdbx_description
1 polymer ?
#
loop_
_entity_poly.entity_id
_entity_poly.type
_entity_poly.pdbx_seq_one_letter_code
_entity_poly.pdbx_strand_id
1 'polypeptide(L)'
;MKPFEQRYAPDEIQATWFRRGSAIAALDGALRVTYRDASLDWLLDAAPKVSIVVREGERHVLSYEAFVEVTSAGPRVSIARIEPGPPKHSLRATVGRLLVSLGRLDRVGFRRS
;
A
#
# COMPACT_ATOMS: atom_id res chain seq x y z
N MET A 1 -1.12 4.69 -6.69
CA MET A 1 -2.38 4.09 -7.19
C MET A 1 -3.54 4.85 -6.55
N LYS A 2 -4.69 4.98 -7.19
CA LYS A 2 -5.89 5.58 -6.58
C LYS A 2 -6.70 4.50 -5.85
N PRO A 3 -7.49 4.83 -4.82
CA PRO A 3 -8.47 3.89 -4.28
C PRO A 3 -9.43 3.42 -5.38
N PHE A 4 -9.80 2.14 -5.35
CA PHE A 4 -10.76 1.57 -6.29
C PHE A 4 -11.61 0.51 -5.61
N GLU A 5 -12.76 0.24 -6.22
CA GLU A 5 -13.65 -0.83 -5.79
C GLU A 5 -13.49 -2.03 -6.72
N GLN A 6 -13.57 -3.22 -6.13
CA GLN A 6 -13.47 -4.47 -6.86
C GLN A 6 -14.54 -5.44 -6.36
N ARG A 7 -15.19 -6.11 -7.31
CA ARG A 7 -16.15 -7.18 -7.03
C ARG A 7 -15.43 -8.52 -7.08
N TYR A 8 -15.83 -9.41 -6.20
CA TYR A 8 -15.29 -10.76 -6.07
C TYR A 8 -16.45 -11.73 -6.18
N ALA A 9 -16.48 -12.51 -7.26
CA ALA A 9 -17.41 -13.62 -7.35
C ALA A 9 -17.04 -14.72 -6.33
N PRO A 10 -18.00 -15.58 -5.93
CA PRO A 10 -17.67 -16.81 -5.23
C PRO A 10 -16.61 -17.59 -6.01
N ASP A 11 -15.64 -18.18 -5.30
CA ASP A 11 -14.53 -18.96 -5.85
C ASP A 11 -13.54 -18.20 -6.75
N GLU A 12 -13.75 -16.90 -7.00
CA GLU A 12 -12.78 -16.05 -7.67
C GLU A 12 -11.67 -15.65 -6.69
N ILE A 13 -10.42 -15.81 -7.13
CA ILE A 13 -9.23 -15.42 -6.38
C ILE A 13 -8.48 -14.37 -7.18
N GLN A 14 -8.35 -13.17 -6.62
CA GLN A 14 -7.45 -12.16 -7.15
C GLN A 14 -6.21 -12.07 -6.26
N ALA A 15 -5.04 -12.18 -6.87
CA ALA A 15 -3.77 -12.07 -6.17
C ALA A 15 -2.96 -10.88 -6.68
N THR A 16 -2.47 -10.02 -5.79
CA THR A 16 -1.63 -8.88 -6.18
C THR A 16 -0.73 -8.39 -5.04
N TRP A 17 0.25 -7.57 -5.39
CA TRP A 17 1.20 -6.97 -4.46
C TRP A 17 0.66 -5.68 -3.87
N PHE A 18 0.63 -5.60 -2.55
CA PHE A 18 0.28 -4.39 -1.83
C PHE A 18 1.43 -3.87 -0.98
N ARG A 19 1.52 -2.54 -0.91
CA ARG A 19 2.50 -1.85 -0.08
C ARG A 19 2.04 -1.86 1.38
N ARG A 20 3.00 -1.74 2.30
CA ARG A 20 2.71 -1.43 3.71
C ARG A 20 1.78 -0.21 3.81
N GLY A 21 0.78 -0.32 4.67
CA GLY A 21 -0.24 0.71 4.89
C GLY A 21 -1.36 0.71 3.85
N SER A 22 -1.36 -0.21 2.88
CA SER A 22 -2.55 -0.44 2.04
C SER A 22 -3.66 -1.02 2.90
N ALA A 23 -4.91 -0.72 2.56
CA ALA A 23 -6.07 -1.21 3.27
C ALA A 23 -7.08 -1.87 2.35
N ILE A 24 -7.74 -2.88 2.88
CA ILE A 24 -8.80 -3.64 2.21
C ILE A 24 -10.01 -3.54 3.12
N ALA A 25 -11.08 -2.93 2.63
CA ALA A 25 -12.34 -2.81 3.35
C ALA A 25 -13.43 -3.60 2.61
N ALA A 26 -14.26 -4.34 3.32
CA ALA A 26 -15.43 -4.98 2.73
C ALA A 26 -16.59 -3.97 2.75
N LEU A 27 -17.07 -3.59 1.57
CA LEU A 27 -18.21 -2.70 1.42
C LEU A 27 -19.53 -3.47 1.45
N ASP A 28 -19.54 -4.68 0.89
CA ASP A 28 -20.70 -5.58 0.83
C ASP A 28 -20.20 -7.02 0.89
N GLY A 29 -20.83 -7.84 1.72
CA GLY A 29 -20.39 -9.22 1.96
C GLY A 29 -19.12 -9.33 2.81
N ALA A 30 -18.55 -10.53 2.84
CA ALA A 30 -17.36 -10.84 3.63
C ALA A 30 -16.24 -11.33 2.72
N LEU A 31 -15.02 -10.84 2.98
CA LEU A 31 -13.85 -11.15 2.19
C LEU A 31 -12.90 -12.03 3.01
N ARG A 32 -12.36 -13.07 2.40
CA ARG A 32 -11.19 -13.78 2.93
C ARG A 32 -9.96 -13.16 2.32
N VAL A 33 -9.08 -12.65 3.18
CA VAL A 33 -7.82 -12.02 2.79
C VAL A 33 -6.69 -12.90 3.32
N THR A 34 -5.93 -13.49 2.40
CA THR A 34 -4.76 -14.30 2.73
C THR A 34 -3.53 -13.60 2.21
N TYR A 35 -2.50 -13.45 3.04
CA TYR A 35 -1.31 -12.72 2.64
C TYR A 35 -0.04 -13.24 3.28
N ARG A 36 1.09 -13.02 2.60
CA ARG A 36 2.43 -13.32 3.09
C ARG A 36 3.31 -12.08 3.06
N ASP A 37 4.19 -11.97 4.06
CA ASP A 37 5.15 -10.87 4.17
C ASP A 37 6.22 -10.98 3.06
N ALA A 38 6.41 -9.90 2.30
CA ALA A 38 7.40 -9.84 1.22
C ALA A 38 8.83 -10.07 1.70
N SER A 39 9.16 -9.68 2.94
CA SER A 39 10.48 -9.89 3.54
C SER A 39 10.81 -11.38 3.75
N LEU A 40 9.79 -12.24 3.67
CA LEU A 40 9.90 -13.69 3.83
C LEU A 40 9.82 -14.45 2.49
N ASP A 41 9.77 -13.77 1.34
CA ASP A 41 9.65 -14.44 0.04
C ASP A 41 10.81 -15.41 -0.26
N TRP A 42 11.98 -15.20 0.35
CA TRP A 42 13.13 -16.10 0.22
C TRP A 42 12.87 -17.51 0.82
N LEU A 43 11.86 -17.65 1.68
CA LEU A 43 11.39 -18.93 2.20
C LEU A 43 10.51 -19.70 1.21
N LEU A 44 10.15 -19.10 0.07
CA LEU A 44 9.30 -19.70 -0.96
C LEU A 44 8.01 -20.29 -0.33
N ASP A 45 7.81 -21.60 -0.48
CA ASP A 45 6.62 -22.30 0.03
C ASP A 45 6.60 -22.47 1.54
N ALA A 46 7.74 -22.25 2.23
CA ALA A 46 7.81 -22.29 3.69
C ALA A 46 7.44 -20.95 4.35
N ALA A 47 7.18 -19.90 3.56
CA ALA A 47 6.79 -18.60 4.11
C ALA A 47 5.42 -18.69 4.81
N PRO A 48 5.30 -18.25 6.08
CA PRO A 48 4.03 -18.28 6.78
C PRO A 48 3.02 -17.35 6.12
N LYS A 49 1.79 -17.86 5.92
CA LYS A 49 0.66 -17.08 5.44
C LYS A 49 -0.27 -16.70 6.59
N VAL A 50 -0.76 -15.47 6.58
CA VAL A 50 -1.83 -14.99 7.44
C VAL A 50 -3.13 -15.06 6.67
N SER A 51 -4.19 -15.60 7.26
CA SER A 51 -5.53 -15.60 6.67
C SER A 51 -6.53 -15.02 7.65
N ILE A 52 -7.28 -14.01 7.20
CA ILE A 52 -8.31 -13.33 7.99
C ILE A 52 -9.59 -13.22 7.18
N VAL A 53 -10.70 -13.00 7.88
CA VAL A 53 -11.97 -12.63 7.27
C VAL A 53 -12.26 -11.17 7.63
N VAL A 54 -12.47 -10.34 6.61
CA VAL A 54 -12.91 -8.96 6.75
C VAL A 54 -14.41 -8.94 6.47
N ARG A 55 -15.21 -8.65 7.50
CA ARG A 55 -16.68 -8.58 7.37
C ARG A 55 -17.11 -7.24 6.79
N GLU A 56 -18.35 -7.20 6.32
CA GLU A 56 -18.98 -5.98 5.83
C GLU A 56 -18.81 -4.82 6.81
N GLY A 57 -18.36 -3.66 6.31
CA GLY A 57 -18.04 -2.47 7.09
C GLY A 57 -16.69 -2.51 7.81
N GLU A 58 -16.02 -3.66 7.87
CA GLU A 58 -14.68 -3.77 8.45
C GLU A 58 -13.60 -3.39 7.44
N ARG A 59 -12.46 -2.96 8.01
CA ARG A 59 -11.26 -2.57 7.27
C ARG A 59 -10.04 -3.25 7.88
N HIS A 60 -9.27 -3.91 7.03
CA HIS A 60 -7.95 -4.42 7.40
C HIS A 60 -6.85 -3.57 6.79
N VAL A 61 -5.81 -3.26 7.58
CA VAL A 61 -4.64 -2.50 7.13
C VAL A 61 -3.42 -3.41 7.17
N LEU A 62 -2.68 -3.47 6.06
CA LEU A 62 -1.48 -4.28 5.96
C LEU A 62 -0.32 -3.60 6.69
N SER A 63 0.20 -4.27 7.72
CA SER A 63 1.32 -3.79 8.53
C SER A 63 2.68 -3.87 7.81
N TYR A 64 2.76 -4.59 6.69
CA TYR A 64 3.97 -4.78 5.88
C TYR A 64 3.61 -4.86 4.39
N GLU A 65 4.63 -4.82 3.53
CA GLU A 65 4.46 -5.11 2.11
C GLU A 65 4.18 -6.61 1.96
N ALA A 66 3.15 -6.95 1.19
CA ALA A 66 2.65 -8.33 1.16
C ALA A 66 2.09 -8.70 -0.21
N PHE A 67 2.24 -9.97 -0.56
CA PHE A 67 1.47 -10.59 -1.63
C PHE A 67 0.14 -11.02 -1.03
N VAL A 68 -0.96 -10.50 -1.57
CA VAL A 68 -2.29 -10.67 -1.00
C VAL A 68 -3.19 -11.34 -2.02
N GLU A 69 -3.85 -12.40 -1.57
CA GLU A 69 -4.93 -13.11 -2.23
C GLU A 69 -6.25 -12.68 -1.55
N VAL A 70 -7.20 -12.21 -2.35
CA VAL A 70 -8.54 -11.82 -1.90
C VAL A 70 -9.57 -12.69 -2.61
N THR A 71 -10.50 -13.24 -1.84
CA THR A 71 -11.64 -14.01 -2.35
C THR A 71 -12.89 -13.74 -1.52
N SER A 72 -14.07 -14.06 -2.06
CA SER A 72 -15.31 -14.01 -1.29
C SER A 72 -15.29 -15.09 -0.21
N ALA A 73 -15.66 -14.74 1.03
CA ALA A 73 -15.74 -15.70 2.14
C ALA A 73 -17.05 -16.51 2.14
N GLY A 74 -18.01 -16.19 1.28
CA GLY A 74 -19.32 -16.82 1.23
C GLY A 74 -19.85 -17.02 -0.20
N PRO A 75 -21.07 -17.59 -0.35
CA PRO A 75 -21.63 -18.01 -1.64
C PRO A 75 -22.16 -16.86 -2.49
N ARG A 76 -22.00 -15.61 -2.04
CA ARG A 76 -22.46 -14.41 -2.73
C ARG A 76 -21.27 -13.58 -3.19
N VAL A 77 -21.52 -12.72 -4.18
CA VAL A 77 -20.56 -11.70 -4.60
C VAL A 77 -20.27 -10.79 -3.42
N SER A 78 -18.99 -10.48 -3.21
CA SER A 78 -18.55 -9.51 -2.22
C SER A 78 -17.90 -8.31 -2.91
N ILE A 79 -18.01 -7.13 -2.33
CA ILE A 79 -17.42 -5.90 -2.84
C ILE A 79 -16.36 -5.42 -1.87
N ALA A 80 -15.14 -5.21 -2.38
CA ALA A 80 -14.04 -4.63 -1.62
C ALA A 80 -13.72 -3.23 -2.11
N ARG A 81 -13.34 -2.35 -1.18
CA ARG A 81 -12.61 -1.13 -1.47
C ARG A 81 -11.14 -1.33 -1.13
N ILE A 82 -10.29 -1.10 -2.13
CA ILE A 82 -8.85 -1.21 -2.01
C ILE A 82 -8.27 0.19 -1.94
N GLU A 83 -7.63 0.51 -0.81
CA GLU A 83 -6.89 1.74 -0.62
C GLU A 83 -5.40 1.44 -0.71
N PRO A 84 -4.69 1.96 -1.72
CA PRO A 84 -3.26 1.73 -1.83
C PRO A 84 -2.49 2.47 -0.74
N GLY A 85 -1.43 1.84 -0.24
CA GLY A 85 -0.55 2.41 0.76
C GLY A 85 0.13 3.70 0.28
N PRO A 86 0.70 4.48 1.22
CA PRO A 86 1.33 5.75 0.91
C PRO A 86 2.45 5.56 -0.13
N PRO A 87 2.67 6.56 -1.01
CA PRO A 87 3.76 6.51 -1.97
C PRO A 87 5.09 6.37 -1.22
N LYS A 88 6.03 5.59 -1.78
CA LYS A 88 7.42 5.56 -1.31
C LYS A 88 7.95 7.00 -1.40
N HIS A 89 8.10 7.67 -0.26
CA HIS A 89 8.83 8.93 -0.21
C HIS A 89 10.25 8.62 -0.66
N SER A 90 10.59 8.96 -1.90
CA SER A 90 11.98 8.92 -2.32
C SER A 90 12.70 10.01 -1.51
N LEU A 91 13.66 9.60 -0.70
CA LEU A 91 14.59 10.48 0.03
C LEU A 91 15.31 11.50 -0.89
N ARG A 92 15.13 11.41 -2.22
CA ARG A 92 15.63 12.38 -3.21
C ARG A 92 14.90 13.72 -3.22
N ALA A 93 13.67 13.83 -2.73
CA ALA A 93 12.93 15.10 -2.78
C ALA A 93 13.42 16.15 -1.75
N THR A 94 14.13 15.73 -0.70
CA THR A 94 14.57 16.65 0.37
C THR A 94 15.92 17.30 0.08
N VAL A 95 16.80 16.68 -0.73
CA VAL A 95 18.11 17.27 -1.06
C VAL A 95 17.99 18.43 -2.06
N GLY A 96 17.01 18.40 -2.97
CA GLY A 96 16.84 19.43 -4.00
C GLY A 96 16.40 20.82 -3.49
N ARG A 97 15.86 20.92 -2.27
CA ARG A 97 15.40 22.22 -1.71
C ARG A 97 16.44 22.98 -0.90
N LEU A 98 17.57 22.36 -0.55
CA LEU A 98 18.63 23.02 0.23
C LEU A 98 19.69 23.72 -0.62
N LEU A 99 19.85 23.33 -1.90
CA LEU A 99 20.87 23.92 -2.78
C LEU A 99 20.47 25.24 -3.46
N VAL A 100 19.19 25.64 -3.44
CA VAL A 100 18.75 26.92 -4.05
C VAL A 100 18.85 28.11 -3.07
N SER A 101 19.20 27.86 -1.80
CA SER A 101 19.26 28.90 -0.76
C SER A 101 20.64 29.57 -0.60
N LEU A 102 21.71 29.04 -1.21
CA LEU A 102 23.07 29.55 -0.98
C LEU A 102 23.61 30.48 -2.08
N GLY A 103 22.85 30.71 -3.16
CA GLY A 103 23.29 31.53 -4.31
C GLY A 103 22.99 33.03 -4.25
N ARG A 104 22.53 33.59 -3.11
CA ARG A 104 22.16 35.02 -2.99
C ARG A 104 22.85 35.76 -1.84
N LEU A 105 24.13 35.51 -1.61
CA LEU A 105 24.93 36.30 -0.65
C LEU A 105 26.19 36.97 -1.23
N ASP A 106 26.43 36.93 -2.55
CA ASP A 106 27.63 37.52 -3.15
C ASP A 106 27.40 38.90 -3.83
N ARG A 107 26.55 39.75 -3.27
CA ARG A 107 26.44 41.13 -3.82
C ARG A 107 26.24 42.21 -2.77
N VAL A 108 27.14 42.27 -1.80
CA VAL A 108 27.38 43.50 -1.03
C VAL A 108 28.87 43.66 -0.75
N GLY A 109 29.46 44.71 -1.31
CA GLY A 109 30.59 45.38 -0.67
C GLY A 109 31.96 45.28 -1.34
N PHE A 110 32.15 45.92 -2.50
CA PHE A 110 33.45 46.56 -2.79
C PHE A 110 33.28 47.77 -3.70
N ARG A 111 33.08 48.94 -3.10
CA ARG A 111 33.27 50.25 -3.75
C ARG A 111 34.30 50.99 -2.89
N ARG A 112 35.57 50.98 -3.33
CA ARG A 112 36.62 51.84 -2.77
C ARG A 112 36.72 53.13 -3.59
N SER A 113 37.12 54.16 -2.84
CA SER A 113 37.36 55.56 -3.17
C SER A 113 38.16 55.81 -4.45
#